data_AF-A0A953IZ91-F1
#
_entry.id   AF-A0A953IZ91-F1
#
_cell.length_a   1.000
_cell.length_b   1.000
_cell.length_c   1.000
_cell.angle_alpha   90.00
_cell.angle_beta   90.00
_cell.angle_gamma   90.00
#
_symmetry.space_group_name_H-M   'P 1'
#
loop_
_entity.id
_entity.type
_entity.pdbx_description
1 polymer ?
#
loop_
_entity_poly.entity_id
_entity_poly.type
_entity_poly.pdbx_seq_one_letter_code
_entity_poly.pdbx_strand_id
1 'polypeptide(L)' 'HPMGPLELADFIGLDTCLSVMQVLHEGLADSKYRPCPLLVKYVEAGWLGRKTKRGFYDYRGEKPIPTR' A
#
# COMPACT_ATOMS: atom_id res chain seq x y z
N HIS A 1 -13.26 9.75 -9.32
CA HIS A 1 -13.46 8.60 -8.42
C HIS A 1 -13.64 9.10 -6.99
N PRO A 2 -14.57 8.54 -6.20
CA PRO A 2 -14.85 8.98 -4.82
C PRO A 2 -13.71 8.73 -3.82
N MET A 3 -12.74 7.86 -4.16
CA MET A 3 -11.56 7.54 -3.35
C MET A 3 -10.30 7.61 -4.23
N GLY A 4 -9.22 8.19 -3.71
CA GLY A 4 -7.94 8.27 -4.42
C GLY A 4 -7.23 6.91 -4.48
N PRO A 5 -6.30 6.69 -5.43
CA PRO A 5 -5.64 5.38 -5.59
C PRO A 5 -4.83 4.95 -4.35
N LEU A 6 -4.21 5.90 -3.64
CA LEU A 6 -3.45 5.61 -2.41
C LEU A 6 -4.37 5.26 -1.24
N GLU A 7 -5.51 5.94 -1.14
CA GLU A 7 -6.51 5.64 -0.12
C GLU A 7 -7.18 4.29 -0.37
N LEU A 8 -7.40 3.95 -1.65
CA LEU A 8 -7.88 2.63 -2.06
C LEU A 8 -6.87 1.54 -1.71
N ALA A 9 -5.58 1.77 -1.94
CA ALA A 9 -4.52 0.82 -1.57
C ALA A 9 -4.50 0.58 -0.05
N ASP A 10 -4.63 1.63 0.77
CA ASP A 10 -4.74 1.50 2.23
C ASP A 10 -6.04 0.81 2.68
N PHE A 11 -7.12 0.90 1.90
CA PHE A 11 -8.35 0.16 2.15
C PHE A 11 -8.22 -1.33 1.82
N ILE A 12 -7.59 -1.68 0.70
CA ILE A 12 -7.32 -3.07 0.29
C ILE A 12 -6.31 -3.75 1.22
N GLY A 13 -5.27 -3.01 1.61
CA GLY A 13 -4.13 -3.51 2.37
C GLY A 13 -2.85 -3.46 1.55
N LEU A 14 -1.83 -2.78 2.08
CA LEU A 14 -0.55 -2.59 1.36
C LEU A 14 0.24 -3.89 1.18
N ASP A 15 0.07 -4.85 2.09
CA ASP A 15 0.62 -6.21 1.97
C ASP A 15 -0.02 -6.99 0.82
N THR A 16 -1.34 -6.91 0.66
CA THR A 16 -2.05 -7.52 -0.45
C THR A 16 -1.58 -6.93 -1.78
N CYS A 17 -1.49 -5.59 -1.86
CA CYS A 17 -0.98 -4.92 -3.05
C CYS A 17 0.46 -5.35 -3.37
N LEU A 18 1.33 -5.42 -2.35
CA LEU A 18 2.72 -5.85 -2.53
C LEU A 18 2.81 -7.30 -3.02
N SER A 19 2.02 -8.21 -2.44
CA SER A 19 2.00 -9.63 -2.83
C SER A 19 1.57 -9.81 -4.30
N VAL A 20 0.52 -9.10 -4.73
CA VAL A 20 0.08 -9.13 -6.14
C VAL A 20 1.16 -8.61 -7.07
N MET A 21 1.84 -7.50 -6.72
CA MET A 21 2.92 -6.95 -7.54
C MET A 21 4.12 -7.91 -7.62
N GLN A 22 4.48 -8.60 -6.53
CA GLN A 22 5.54 -9.61 -6.52
C GLN A 22 5.21 -10.77 -7.45
N VAL A 23 3.99 -11.33 -7.34
CA VAL A 23 3.54 -12.42 -8.22
C VAL A 23 3.55 -11.99 -9.70
N LEU A 24 3.10 -10.78 -10.01
CA LEU A 24 3.12 -10.27 -11.38
C LEU A 24 4.54 -10.03 -11.89
N HIS A 25 5.43 -9.50 -11.06
CA HIS A 25 6.83 -9.27 -11.41
C HIS A 25 7.58 -10.58 -11.62
N GLU A 26 7.36 -11.59 -10.78
CA GLU A 26 7.98 -12.92 -10.91
C GLU A 26 7.42 -13.69 -12.12
N GLY A 27 6.11 -13.64 -12.35
CA GLY A 27 5.46 -14.38 -13.43
C GLY A 27 5.63 -13.77 -14.82
N LEU A 28 5.74 -12.44 -14.92
CA LEU A 28 5.83 -11.73 -16.21
C LEU A 28 7.23 -11.18 -16.50
N ALA A 29 8.15 -11.18 -15.52
CA ALA A 29 9.49 -10.61 -15.60
C ALA A 29 9.54 -9.16 -16.14
N ASP A 30 8.43 -8.42 -16.03
CA ASP A 30 8.27 -7.07 -16.55
C ASP A 30 8.50 -6.05 -15.43
N SER A 31 9.49 -5.17 -15.64
CA SER A 31 9.86 -4.12 -14.70
C SER A 31 8.72 -3.16 -14.33
N LYS A 32 7.64 -3.07 -15.13
CA LYS A 32 6.47 -2.25 -14.80
C LYS A 32 5.73 -2.72 -13.55
N TYR A 33 5.88 -3.99 -13.16
CA TYR A 33 5.26 -4.56 -11.95
C TYR A 33 6.19 -4.53 -10.74
N ARG A 34 7.41 -4.00 -10.90
CA ARG A 34 8.36 -3.93 -9.79
C ARG A 34 7.73 -3.13 -8.64
N PRO A 35 7.61 -3.69 -7.43
CA PRO A 35 7.05 -2.98 -6.30
C PRO A 35 7.94 -1.78 -5.93
N CYS A 36 7.31 -0.65 -5.61
CA CYS A 36 8.01 0.55 -5.20
C CYS A 36 8.74 0.30 -3.86
N PRO A 37 10.02 0.69 -3.71
CA PRO A 37 10.76 0.51 -2.45
C PRO A 37 10.05 1.13 -1.23
N LEU A 38 9.26 2.19 -1.43
CA LEU A 38 8.47 2.79 -0.35
C LEU A 38 7.36 1.84 0.14
N LEU A 39 6.68 1.16 -0.78
CA LEU A 39 5.62 0.21 -0.45
C LEU A 39 6.18 -0.97 0.36
N VAL A 40 7.34 -1.49 -0.05
CA VAL A 40 8.04 -2.55 0.67
C VAL A 40 8.35 -2.12 2.11
N LYS A 41 8.94 -0.94 2.29
CA LYS A 41 9.25 -0.39 3.64
C LYS A 41 8.01 -0.24 4.52
N TYR A 42 6.86 0.13 3.94
CA TYR A 42 5.62 0.28 4.69
C TYR A 42 5.10 -1.07 5.17
N VAL A 43 5.14 -2.09 4.31
CA VAL A 43 4.75 -3.46 4.68
C VAL A 43 5.68 -4.04 5.74
N GLU A 44 7.00 -3.87 5.58
CA GLU A 44 8.01 -4.29 6.57
C GLU A 44 7.83 -3.59 7.93
N ALA A 45 7.40 -2.32 7.94
CA ALA A 45 7.09 -1.57 9.15
C ALA A 45 5.72 -1.90 9.76
N GLY A 46 4.94 -2.82 9.16
CA GLY A 46 3.59 -3.16 9.59
C GLY A 46 2.56 -2.05 9.34
N TRP A 47 2.84 -1.11 8.44
CA TRP A 47 1.93 -0.05 8.04
C TRP A 47 1.11 -0.55 6.86
N LEU A 48 0.09 -1.34 7.14
CA LEU A 48 -0.68 -2.08 6.13
C LEU A 48 -1.93 -1.34 5.65
N GLY A 49 -2.12 -0.08 6.04
CA GLY A 49 -3.29 0.73 5.70
C GLY A 49 -4.30 0.81 6.85
N ARG A 50 -5.60 0.82 6.51
CA ARG A 50 -6.69 1.03 7.48
C ARG A 50 -6.73 -0.05 8.57
N LYS A 51 -6.40 -1.30 8.23
CA LYS A 51 -6.42 -2.43 9.17
C LYS A 51 -5.41 -2.29 10.34
N THR A 52 -4.32 -1.56 10.12
CA THR A 52 -3.31 -1.23 11.15
C THR A 52 -3.39 0.24 11.60
N LYS A 53 -4.45 0.94 11.18
CA LYS A 53 -4.66 2.39 11.37
C LYS A 53 -3.53 3.26 10.82
N ARG A 54 -2.67 2.73 9.94
CA ARG A 54 -1.51 3.43 9.37
C ARG A 54 -1.06 2.77 8.07
N GLY A 55 -0.89 3.58 7.03
CA GLY A 55 -0.35 3.23 5.70
C GLY A 55 0.18 4.49 5.01
N PHE A 56 -0.25 4.77 3.78
CA PHE A 56 -0.08 6.09 3.14
C PHE A 56 -0.76 7.22 3.91
N TYR A 57 -1.81 6.89 4.66
CA TYR A 57 -2.46 7.79 5.59
C TYR A 57 -2.41 7.23 7.01
N ASP A 58 -2.40 8.13 7.99
CA ASP A 58 -2.68 7.85 9.40
C ASP A 58 -4.19 7.92 9.62
N TYR A 59 -4.75 6.81 10.10
CA TYR A 59 -6.19 6.64 10.33
C TYR A 59 -6.54 6.64 11.83
N ARG A 60 -5.67 7.17 12.70
CA ARG A 60 -5.92 7.25 14.14
C ARG A 60 -6.88 8.38 14.52
N GLY A 61 -6.96 9.43 13.69
CA GLY A 61 -7.86 10.58 13.88
C GLY A 61 -9.20 10.42 13.15
N GLU A 62 -10.05 11.44 13.27
CA GLU A 62 -11.35 11.49 12.55
C GLU A 62 -11.19 11.58 11.03
N LYS A 63 -10.11 12.19 10.55
CA LYS A 63 -9.79 12.34 9.13
C LYS A 63 -8.44 11.69 8.82
N PRO A 64 -8.30 10.95 7.70
CA PRO A 64 -7.03 10.40 7.28
C PRO A 64 -6.02 11.52 6.99
N ILE A 65 -4.83 11.45 7.59
CA ILE A 65 -3.75 12.42 7.37
C ILE A 65 -2.62 11.73 6.59
N PRO A 66 -2.12 12.28 5.47
CA PRO A 66 -0.98 11.70 4.76
C PRO A 66 0.22 11.47 5.70
N THR A 67 0.84 10.30 5.67
CA THR A 67 2.04 9.99 6.47
C THR A 67 3.32 10.57 5.87
N ARG A 68 3.24 11.21 4.69
CA ARG A 68 4.34 11.89 4.02
C ARG A 68 3.86 13.01 3.11
#